data_AF-A0A5E4L5C0-F1
#
_entry.id   AF-A0A5E4L5C0-F1
#
_cell.length_a   1.000
_cell.length_b   1.000
_cell.length_c   1.000
_cell.angle_alpha   90.00
_cell.angle_beta   90.00
_cell.angle_gamma   90.00
#
_symmetry.space_group_name_H-M   'P 1'
#
loop_
_entity.id
_entity.type
_entity.pdbx_description
1 polymer ?
#
loop_
_entity_poly.entity_id
_entity_poly.type
_entity_poly.pdbx_seq_one_letter_code
_entity_poly.pdbx_strand_id
1 'polypeptide(L)' 'MTDFHKAPIKYTIHASNRLKERFQMKNDEVRHYLKTGKHIKKCNKDGEIGFIQSEIGDSRIRFVYTVRSGTIYILTIEE' A
#
# COMPACT_ATOMS: atom_id res chain seq x y z
N MET A 1 -12.11 1.81 14.15
CA MET A 1 -11.55 2.00 12.80
C MET A 1 -10.08 2.34 12.98
N THR A 2 -9.14 1.51 12.50
CA THR A 2 -7.70 1.73 12.71
C THR A 2 -7.27 3.02 12.00
N ASP A 3 -6.52 3.89 12.69
CA ASP A 3 -5.94 5.08 12.09
C ASP A 3 -4.87 4.66 11.08
N PHE A 4 -5.21 4.73 9.79
CA PHE A 4 -4.35 4.29 8.70
C PHE A 4 -3.01 5.06 8.67
N HIS A 5 -2.99 6.32 9.13
CA HIS A 5 -1.76 7.13 9.12
C HIS A 5 -0.80 6.75 10.26
N LYS A 6 -1.31 6.18 11.35
CA LYS A 6 -0.53 5.76 12.52
C LYS A 6 -0.25 4.25 12.55
N ALA A 7 -1.00 3.46 11.80
CA ALA A 7 -0.82 2.02 11.74
C ALA A 7 0.58 1.63 11.22
N PRO A 8 1.21 0.59 11.80
CA PRO A 8 2.42 0.03 11.24
C PRO A 8 2.13 -0.57 9.86
N ILE A 9 3.08 -0.42 8.94
CA ILE A 9 3.00 -0.93 7.58
C ILE A 9 4.03 -2.02 7.41
N LYS A 10 3.60 -3.18 6.90
CA LYS A 10 4.46 -4.30 6.55
C LYS A 10 4.26 -4.65 5.08
N TYR A 11 5.36 -4.98 4.41
CA TYR A 11 5.35 -5.42 3.02
C TYR A 11 5.52 -6.93 2.98
N THR A 12 4.75 -7.62 2.15
CA THR A 12 5.07 -9.01 1.81
C THR A 12 6.37 -9.07 1.01
N ILE A 13 6.98 -10.26 0.92
CA ILE A 13 8.16 -10.49 0.07
C ILE A 13 7.83 -10.14 -1.38
N HIS A 14 6.64 -10.53 -1.87
CA HIS A 14 6.20 -10.23 -3.23
C HIS A 14 6.11 -8.72 -3.49
N ALA A 15 5.43 -7.96 -2.61
CA ALA A 15 5.34 -6.51 -2.73
C ALA A 15 6.73 -5.85 -2.66
N SER A 16 7.60 -6.32 -1.77
CA SER A 16 8.96 -5.79 -1.61
C SER A 16 9.81 -5.99 -2.87
N ASN A 17 9.71 -7.16 -3.51
CA ASN A 17 10.42 -7.43 -4.75
C ASN A 17 9.89 -6.56 -5.90
N ARG A 18 8.55 -6.43 -6.03
CA ARG A 18 7.94 -5.54 -7.02
C ARG A 18 8.42 -4.09 -6.88
N LEU A 19 8.50 -3.57 -5.65
CA LEU A 19 9.01 -2.22 -5.38
C LEU A 19 10.46 -2.03 -5.84
N LYS A 20 11.32 -3.00 -5.54
CA LYS A 20 12.75 -2.93 -5.87
C LYS A 20 12.99 -3.11 -7.36
N GLU A 21 12.40 -4.13 -7.96
CA GLU A 21 12.69 -4.56 -9.33
C GLU A 21 12.01 -3.66 -10.37
N ARG A 22 10.74 -3.27 -10.13
CA ARG A 22 9.94 -2.55 -11.13
C ARG A 22 9.95 -1.04 -10.92
N PHE A 23 9.89 -0.60 -9.67
CA PHE A 23 9.72 0.82 -9.35
C PHE A 23 11.01 1.50 -8.84
N GLN A 24 12.05 0.73 -8.48
CA GLN A 24 13.32 1.21 -7.90
C GLN A 24 13.15 2.19 -6.72
N MET A 25 12.04 2.09 -5.99
CA MET A 25 11.69 3.06 -4.93
C MET A 25 12.30 2.72 -3.59
N LYS A 26 12.58 3.76 -2.79
CA LYS A 26 12.93 3.61 -1.38
C LYS A 26 11.67 3.40 -0.55
N ASN A 27 11.78 2.63 0.54
CA ASN A 27 10.66 2.31 1.44
C ASN A 27 9.92 3.56 1.96
N ASP A 28 10.63 4.68 2.17
CA ASP A 28 10.04 5.93 2.65
C ASP A 28 9.18 6.63 1.60
N GLU A 29 9.59 6.59 0.32
CA GLU A 29 8.80 7.12 -0.80
C GLU A 29 7.52 6.32 -0.98
N VAL A 30 7.62 4.99 -0.94
CA VAL A 30 6.46 4.10 -1.01
C VAL A 30 5.48 4.40 0.12
N ARG A 31 5.98 4.60 1.34
CA ARG A 31 5.15 4.97 2.49
C ARG A 31 4.45 6.30 2.28
N HIS A 32 5.13 7.27 1.68
CA HIS A 32 4.52 8.55 1.33
C HIS A 32 3.35 8.34 0.36
N TYR A 33 3.57 7.67 -0.77
CA TYR A 33 2.54 7.42 -1.76
C TYR A 33 1.36 6.61 -1.22
N LEU A 34 1.60 5.64 -0.34
CA LEU A 34 0.54 4.86 0.30
C LEU A 34 -0.34 5.72 1.23
N LYS A 35 0.24 6.74 1.87
CA LYS A 35 -0.49 7.62 2.81
C LYS A 35 -1.18 8.79 2.12
N THR A 36 -0.64 9.27 1.00
CA THR A 36 -1.21 10.39 0.23
C THR A 36 -2.11 9.90 -0.91
N GLY A 37 -2.04 8.61 -1.23
CA GLY A 37 -2.82 7.98 -2.29
C GLY A 37 -4.34 8.01 -2.05
N LYS A 38 -5.08 8.00 -3.15
CA LYS A 38 -6.53 7.94 -3.14
C LYS A 38 -6.99 6.53 -2.78
N HIS A 39 -7.79 6.40 -1.73
CA HIS A 39 -8.48 5.14 -1.44
C HIS A 39 -9.54 4.87 -2.51
N ILE A 40 -9.32 3.86 -3.35
CA ILE A 40 -10.31 3.37 -4.32
C ILE A 40 -11.28 2.41 -3.62
N LYS A 41 -10.76 1.59 -2.71
CA LYS A 41 -11.56 0.73 -1.83
C LYS A 41 -10.97 0.75 -0.43
N LYS A 42 -11.77 1.11 0.56
CA LYS A 42 -11.37 1.06 1.97
C LYS A 42 -11.56 -0.35 2.52
N CYS A 43 -10.69 -0.73 3.45
CA CYS A 43 -10.83 -1.92 4.27
C CYS A 43 -11.78 -1.58 5.42
N ASN A 44 -13.02 -2.08 5.38
CA ASN A 44 -14.04 -1.79 6.40
C ASN A 44 -14.04 -2.84 7.52
N LYS A 45 -13.52 -4.03 7.25
CA LYS A 45 -13.39 -5.14 8.21
C LYS A 45 -11.95 -5.67 8.24
N ASP A 46 -11.55 -6.25 9.37
CA ASP A 46 -10.24 -6.90 9.50
C ASP A 46 -10.13 -8.06 8.50
N GLY A 47 -9.00 -8.15 7.80
CA GLY A 47 -8.75 -9.13 6.75
C GLY A 47 -9.38 -8.81 5.39
N GLU A 48 -10.14 -7.72 5.26
CA GLU A 48 -10.67 -7.27 3.97
C GLU A 48 -9.55 -6.71 3.08
N ILE A 49 -9.71 -6.82 1.76
CA ILE A 49 -8.79 -6.23 0.78
C ILE A 49 -9.26 -4.81 0.45
N GLY A 50 -8.35 -3.86 0.65
CA GLY A 50 -8.45 -2.48 0.21
C GLY A 50 -7.50 -2.18 -0.96
N PHE A 51 -7.79 -1.06 -1.63
CA PHE A 51 -7.00 -0.55 -2.74
C PHE A 51 -6.71 0.94 -2.53
N ILE A 52 -5.44 1.30 -2.59
CA ILE A 52 -4.99 2.70 -2.66
C ILE A 52 -4.34 2.90 -4.01
N GLN A 53 -4.65 4.01 -4.65
CA GLN A 53 -4.07 4.37 -5.93
C GLN A 53 -3.33 5.70 -5.80
N SER A 54 -2.10 5.72 -6.29
CA SER A 54 -1.25 6.90 -6.30
C SER A 54 -0.71 7.12 -7.70
N GLU A 55 -0.43 8.37 -8.03
CA GLU A 55 0.17 8.75 -9.30
C GLU A 55 1.62 9.13 -9.02
N ILE A 56 2.54 8.53 -9.79
CA ILE A 56 3.97 8.71 -9.65
C ILE A 56 4.51 9.05 -11.05
N GLY A 57 4.77 10.33 -11.29
CA GLY A 57 4.99 10.83 -12.65
C GLY A 57 3.77 10.55 -13.52
N ASP A 58 4.00 9.94 -14.69
CA ASP A 58 2.93 9.52 -15.62
C ASP A 58 2.36 8.14 -15.30
N SER A 59 2.93 7.43 -14.32
CA SER A 59 2.48 6.09 -13.94
C SER A 59 1.42 6.15 -12.85
N ARG A 60 0.33 5.43 -13.06
CA ARG A 60 -0.65 5.13 -12.02
C ARG A 60 -0.22 3.83 -11.35
N ILE A 61 -0.22 3.83 -10.01
CA ILE A 61 0.18 2.66 -9.22
C ILE A 61 -0.92 2.35 -8.23
N ARG A 62 -1.29 1.07 -8.14
CA ARG A 62 -2.27 0.54 -7.21
C ARG A 62 -1.61 -0.35 -6.17
N PHE A 63 -1.76 0.04 -4.91
CA PHE A 63 -1.37 -0.73 -3.75
C PHE A 63 -2.55 -1.60 -3.30
N VAL A 64 -2.36 -2.90 -3.35
CA VAL A 64 -3.30 -3.88 -2.79
C VAL A 64 -2.90 -4.14 -1.35
N TYR A 65 -3.79 -3.87 -0.41
CA TYR A 65 -3.50 -4.00 1.01
C TYR A 65 -4.62 -4.69 1.79
N THR A 66 -4.29 -5.18 2.97
CA THR A 66 -5.26 -5.62 3.97
C THR A 66 -4.86 -5.09 5.34
N VAL A 67 -5.84 -4.86 6.20
CA VAL A 67 -5.59 -4.54 7.61
C VAL A 67 -5.85 -5.80 8.43
N ARG A 68 -4.86 -6.23 9.21
CA ARG A 68 -4.99 -7.35 10.16
C ARG A 68 -4.47 -6.94 11.52
N SER A 69 -5.30 -7.07 12.55
CA SER A 69 -4.94 -6.76 13.93
C SER A 69 -4.30 -5.37 14.08
N GLY A 70 -4.82 -4.37 13.35
CA GLY A 70 -4.32 -3.00 13.36
C GLY A 70 -3.02 -2.74 12.58
N THR A 71 -2.48 -3.75 11.88
CA THR A 71 -1.32 -3.60 10.99
C THR A 71 -1.77 -3.60 9.53
N ILE A 72 -1.22 -2.69 8.73
CA ILE A 72 -1.43 -2.65 7.28
C ILE A 72 -0.42 -3.57 6.61
N TYR A 73 -0.91 -4.54 5.84
CA TYR A 73 -0.09 -5.44 5.03
C TYR A 73 -0.27 -5.08 3.56
N ILE A 74 0.83 -4.70 2.91
CA ILE A 74 0.87 -4.50 1.46
C ILE A 74 1.12 -5.84 0.81
N LEU A 75 0.11 -6.34 0.10
CA LEU A 75 0.09 -7.67 -0.48
C LEU A 75 0.83 -7.69 -1.83
N THR A 76 0.50 -6.72 -2.69
CA THR A 76 1.12 -6.53 -4.01
C THR A 76 0.93 -5.10 -4.50
N ILE A 77 1.60 -4.77 -5.60
CA ILE A 77 1.59 -3.46 -6.24
C ILE A 77 1.44 -3.67 -7.75
N GLU A 78 0.51 -2.94 -8.35
CA GLU A 78 0.12 -3.02 -9.74
C GLU A 78 0.26 -1.64 -10.41
N GLU A 79 0.45 -1.61 -11.73
CA GLU A 79 0.33 -0.40 -12.57
C GLU A 79 -1.12 -0.24 -13.06
#